data_AF-A0A1G7BIL7-F1
#
_entry.id   AF-A0A1G7BIL7-F1
#
_cell.length_a   1.000
_cell.length_b   1.000
_cell.length_c   1.000
_cell.angle_alpha   90.00
_cell.angle_beta   90.00
_cell.angle_gamma   90.00
#
_symmetry.space_group_name_H-M   'P 1'
#
loop_
_entity.id
_entity.type
_entity.pdbx_description
1 polymer ?
#
loop_
_entity_poly.entity_id
_entity_poly.type
_entity_poly.pdbx_seq_one_letter_code
_entity_poly.pdbx_strand_id
1 'polypeptide(L)'
;MKRALLILSVIYLSVIAIGCSKNYKSKKVIENKSTHNIKVTLYGSPPNRVERGTFLVASDKTQTIVDFNSTAGAIYGENSACVRSDIDSITVEVNGDENFIVVKDFMNDNSWIASKTSNSKGFAVECRAIITDADIVPKSD
;
A
#
# COMPACT_ATOMS: atom_id res chain seq x y z
N MET A 1 47.74 -12.94 -30.72
CA MET A 1 47.16 -11.60 -30.44
C MET A 1 45.63 -11.52 -30.53
N LYS A 2 44.90 -12.33 -31.31
CA LYS A 2 43.42 -12.24 -31.42
C LYS A 2 42.62 -12.74 -30.20
N ARG A 3 43.21 -13.59 -29.35
CA ARG A 3 42.52 -14.16 -28.16
C ARG A 3 42.49 -13.22 -26.94
N ALA A 4 43.47 -12.33 -26.81
CA ALA A 4 43.53 -11.36 -25.71
C ALA A 4 42.49 -10.22 -25.88
N LEU A 5 42.19 -9.84 -27.13
CA LEU A 5 41.24 -8.78 -27.44
C LEU A 5 39.78 -9.18 -27.14
N LEU A 6 39.45 -10.47 -27.29
CA LEU A 6 38.11 -11.01 -27.08
C LEU A 6 37.78 -11.06 -25.57
N ILE A 7 38.74 -11.42 -24.73
CA ILE A 7 38.58 -11.49 -23.26
C ILE A 7 38.39 -10.10 -22.64
N LEU A 8 39.10 -9.08 -23.14
CA LEU A 8 38.91 -7.69 -22.68
C LEU A 8 37.51 -7.15 -23.03
N SER A 9 36.93 -7.54 -24.18
CA SER A 9 35.60 -7.09 -24.58
C SER A 9 34.47 -7.69 -23.73
N VAL A 10 34.63 -8.94 -23.26
CA VAL A 10 33.64 -9.60 -22.40
C VAL A 10 33.68 -9.06 -20.98
N ILE A 11 34.86 -8.64 -20.49
CA ILE A 11 35.01 -8.02 -19.17
C ILE A 11 34.45 -6.59 -19.18
N TYR A 12 34.57 -5.84 -20.28
CA TYR A 12 34.00 -4.48 -20.35
C TYR A 12 32.46 -4.48 -20.39
N LEU A 13 31.84 -5.53 -20.96
CA LEU A 13 30.37 -5.66 -20.98
C LEU A 13 29.76 -6.08 -19.63
N SER A 14 30.52 -6.71 -18.74
CA SER A 14 30.00 -7.16 -17.44
C SER A 14 30.09 -6.12 -16.33
N VAL A 15 30.89 -5.06 -16.47
CA VAL A 15 31.06 -4.00 -15.46
C VAL A 15 29.99 -2.89 -15.59
N ILE A 16 29.26 -2.81 -16.71
CA ILE A 16 28.20 -1.80 -16.92
C ILE A 16 26.85 -2.23 -16.31
N ALA A 17 26.73 -3.45 -15.80
CA ALA A 17 25.49 -3.96 -15.19
C ALA A 17 25.37 -3.75 -13.67
N ILE A 18 26.24 -2.94 -13.05
CA ILE A 18 25.97 -2.38 -11.71
C ILE A 18 25.02 -1.19 -11.88
N GLY A 19 23.87 -1.44 -12.52
CA GLY A 19 22.78 -0.49 -12.52
C GLY A 19 22.35 -0.32 -11.06
N CYS A 20 22.44 0.90 -10.53
CA CYS A 20 21.83 1.24 -9.26
C CYS A 20 20.36 0.82 -9.30
N SER A 21 20.03 -0.34 -8.72
CA SER A 21 18.67 -0.82 -8.66
C SER A 21 17.91 0.13 -7.73
N LYS A 22 17.05 0.96 -8.33
CA LYS A 22 16.16 1.84 -7.57
C LYS A 22 15.18 0.96 -6.80
N ASN A 23 15.07 1.19 -5.51
CA ASN A 23 14.09 0.50 -4.68
C ASN A 23 12.79 1.31 -4.65
N TYR A 24 11.70 0.68 -5.01
CA TYR A 24 10.37 1.27 -4.96
C TYR A 24 9.61 0.70 -3.78
N LYS A 25 9.12 1.58 -2.91
CA LYS A 25 8.30 1.21 -1.75
C LYS A 25 6.90 1.78 -1.92
N SER A 26 5.89 1.02 -1.54
CA SER A 26 4.50 1.42 -1.65
C SER A 26 3.73 0.84 -0.48
N LYS A 27 3.04 1.68 0.29
CA LYS A 27 2.26 1.20 1.43
C LYS A 27 0.89 1.87 1.55
N LYS A 28 -0.07 1.12 2.09
CA LYS A 28 -1.34 1.66 2.58
C LYS A 28 -1.33 1.68 4.09
N VAL A 29 -1.77 2.80 4.62
CA VAL A 29 -1.77 3.08 6.04
C VAL A 29 -3.17 3.54 6.44
N ILE A 30 -3.69 2.98 7.52
CA ILE A 30 -4.89 3.49 8.18
C ILE A 30 -4.46 4.12 9.50
N GLU A 31 -4.85 5.38 9.68
CA GLU A 31 -4.71 6.12 10.93
C GLU A 31 -6.08 6.21 11.58
N ASN A 32 -6.20 5.60 12.76
CA ASN A 32 -7.43 5.63 13.53
C ASN A 32 -7.35 6.76 14.56
N LYS A 33 -8.11 7.83 14.32
CA LYS A 33 -8.32 8.95 15.26
C LYS A 33 -9.71 8.93 15.88
N SER A 34 -10.44 7.83 15.73
CA SER A 34 -11.71 7.65 16.44
C SER A 34 -11.45 7.15 17.87
N THR A 35 -12.47 7.29 18.70
CA THR A 35 -12.51 6.73 20.06
C THR A 35 -12.69 5.20 20.07
N HIS A 36 -12.93 4.60 18.91
CA HIS A 36 -13.21 3.18 18.75
C HIS A 36 -11.98 2.42 18.25
N ASN A 37 -11.81 1.17 18.69
CA ASN A 37 -10.91 0.24 18.01
C ASN A 37 -11.60 -0.24 16.72
N ILE A 38 -10.86 -0.30 15.61
CA ILE A 38 -11.41 -0.74 14.32
C ILE A 38 -10.71 -2.02 13.85
N LYS A 39 -11.44 -2.86 13.15
CA LYS A 39 -10.92 -4.04 12.45
C LYS A 39 -11.05 -3.80 10.95
N VAL A 40 -9.94 -3.96 10.25
CA VAL A 40 -9.81 -3.71 8.81
C VAL A 40 -9.52 -5.02 8.13
N THR A 41 -10.32 -5.42 7.15
CA THR A 41 -10.11 -6.64 6.38
C THR A 41 -9.97 -6.34 4.90
N LEU A 42 -8.95 -6.93 4.28
CA LEU A 42 -8.65 -6.80 2.86
C LEU A 42 -9.08 -8.04 2.10
N TYR A 43 -9.77 -7.88 0.98
CA TYR A 43 -10.14 -8.99 0.09
C TYR A 43 -9.46 -8.84 -1.27
N GLY A 44 -8.96 -9.96 -1.81
CA GLY A 44 -8.31 -10.00 -3.12
C GLY A 44 -9.29 -10.03 -4.28
N SER A 45 -8.84 -9.59 -5.45
CA SER A 45 -9.63 -9.61 -6.70
C SER A 45 -9.83 -11.02 -7.29
N PRO A 46 -10.89 -11.24 -8.10
CA PRO A 46 -11.14 -12.49 -8.80
C PRO A 46 -9.93 -13.02 -9.60
N PRO A 47 -9.82 -14.35 -9.81
CA PRO A 47 -10.82 -15.38 -9.53
C PRO A 47 -10.89 -15.85 -8.08
N ASN A 48 -9.87 -15.54 -7.27
CA ASN A 48 -9.77 -16.00 -5.88
C ASN A 48 -10.05 -14.83 -4.94
N ARG A 49 -11.35 -14.54 -4.70
CA ARG A 49 -11.79 -13.59 -3.67
C ARG A 49 -11.53 -14.17 -2.29
N VAL A 50 -10.28 -14.07 -1.85
CA VAL A 50 -9.82 -14.53 -0.55
C VAL A 50 -9.48 -13.35 0.33
N GLU A 51 -9.71 -13.50 1.62
CA GLU A 51 -9.15 -12.60 2.62
C GLU A 51 -7.62 -12.58 2.48
N ARG A 52 -7.06 -11.38 2.29
CA ARG A 52 -5.62 -11.13 2.17
C ARG A 52 -5.00 -10.80 3.52
N GLY A 53 -5.79 -10.27 4.45
CA GLY A 53 -5.37 -9.97 5.80
C GLY A 53 -6.41 -9.20 6.57
N THR A 54 -6.39 -9.37 7.89
CA THR A 54 -7.20 -8.66 8.86
C THR A 54 -6.28 -7.96 9.87
N PHE A 55 -6.58 -6.70 10.17
CA PHE A 55 -5.76 -5.83 10.99
C PHE A 55 -6.62 -5.16 12.05
N LEU A 56 -6.21 -5.27 13.32
CA LEU A 56 -6.79 -4.48 14.40
C LEU A 56 -6.01 -3.17 14.51
N VAL A 57 -6.71 -2.04 14.38
CA VAL A 57 -6.14 -0.70 14.55
C VAL A 57 -6.77 -0.09 15.78
N ALA A 58 -6.02 -0.08 16.88
CA ALA A 58 -6.50 0.54 18.12
C ALA A 58 -6.74 2.05 17.94
N SER A 59 -7.56 2.62 18.81
CA SER A 59 -7.75 4.07 18.90
C SER A 59 -6.40 4.80 19.05
N ASP A 60 -6.26 5.92 18.36
CA ASP A 60 -5.05 6.74 18.25
C ASP A 60 -3.80 5.98 17.74
N LYS A 61 -4.00 4.90 16.98
CA LYS A 61 -2.92 4.16 16.33
C LYS A 61 -2.97 4.25 14.82
N THR A 62 -1.81 4.03 14.23
CA THR A 62 -1.61 3.93 12.79
C THR A 62 -1.14 2.52 12.46
N GLN A 63 -1.74 1.90 11.45
CA GLN A 63 -1.40 0.56 11.00
C GLN A 63 -1.13 0.53 9.50
N THR A 64 -0.02 -0.08 9.11
CA THR A 64 0.24 -0.45 7.71
C THR A 64 -0.56 -1.70 7.37
N ILE A 65 -1.47 -1.60 6.40
CA ILE A 65 -2.34 -2.71 5.97
C ILE A 65 -1.89 -3.32 4.64
N VAL A 66 -1.07 -2.60 3.88
CA VAL A 66 -0.40 -3.09 2.67
C VAL A 66 1.02 -2.55 2.68
N ASP A 67 2.01 -3.41 2.49
CA ASP A 67 3.40 -3.01 2.27
C ASP A 67 3.95 -3.76 1.06
N PHE A 68 4.59 -3.03 0.16
CA PHE A 68 5.13 -3.57 -1.07
C PHE A 68 6.49 -2.94 -1.37
N ASN A 69 7.42 -3.80 -1.74
CA ASN A 69 8.77 -3.43 -2.18
C ASN A 69 9.01 -4.04 -3.57
N SER A 70 9.55 -3.24 -4.50
CA SER A 70 9.84 -3.66 -5.87
C SER A 70 11.08 -2.98 -6.41
N THR A 71 11.74 -3.66 -7.35
CA THR A 71 12.83 -3.11 -8.17
C THR A 71 12.35 -2.68 -9.55
N ALA A 72 11.10 -3.02 -9.92
CA ALA A 72 10.51 -2.80 -11.23
C ALA A 72 9.69 -1.50 -11.34
N GLY A 73 9.39 -0.82 -10.23
CA GLY A 73 8.60 0.42 -10.20
C GLY A 73 7.71 0.53 -8.96
N ALA A 74 7.23 1.75 -8.67
CA ALA A 74 6.23 1.99 -7.62
C ALA A 74 4.87 1.45 -8.07
N ILE A 75 4.16 0.76 -7.17
CA ILE A 75 2.81 0.26 -7.47
C ILE A 75 1.83 1.40 -7.61
N TYR A 76 1.97 2.41 -6.75
CA TYR A 76 1.23 3.65 -6.88
C TYR A 76 2.07 4.59 -7.76
N GLY A 77 1.80 4.60 -9.07
CA GLY A 77 2.43 5.48 -10.04
C GLY A 77 2.15 6.98 -9.80
N GLU A 78 2.80 7.83 -10.58
CA GLU A 78 2.74 9.29 -10.40
C GLU A 78 1.32 9.89 -10.54
N ASN A 79 0.39 9.18 -11.17
CA ASN A 79 -1.01 9.57 -11.34
C ASN A 79 -2.00 8.50 -10.85
N SER A 80 -1.53 7.46 -10.16
CA SER A 80 -2.42 6.35 -9.77
C SER A 80 -3.19 6.70 -8.50
N ALA A 81 -4.50 6.52 -8.62
CA ALA A 81 -5.38 6.03 -7.59
C ALA A 81 -4.66 5.28 -6.45
N CYS A 82 -4.92 5.64 -5.20
CA CYS A 82 -4.56 4.82 -4.06
C CYS A 82 -5.37 3.51 -4.02
N VAL A 83 -6.34 3.33 -4.91
CA VAL A 83 -7.06 2.08 -5.13
C VAL A 83 -6.28 1.16 -6.10
N ARG A 84 -6.22 -0.14 -5.77
CA ARG A 84 -5.50 -1.16 -6.56
C ARG A 84 -6.46 -2.15 -7.17
N SER A 85 -6.13 -2.65 -8.36
CA SER A 85 -6.93 -3.65 -9.07
C SER A 85 -6.85 -5.06 -8.48
N ASP A 86 -5.85 -5.37 -7.66
CA ASP A 86 -5.69 -6.69 -7.01
C ASP A 86 -6.31 -6.78 -5.61
N ILE A 87 -6.78 -5.64 -5.07
CA ILE A 87 -7.62 -5.55 -3.88
C ILE A 87 -9.05 -5.27 -4.36
N ASP A 88 -9.95 -6.20 -4.13
CA ASP A 88 -11.36 -6.11 -4.55
C ASP A 88 -12.16 -5.20 -3.63
N SER A 89 -11.93 -5.35 -2.33
CA SER A 89 -12.65 -4.60 -1.31
C SER A 89 -11.83 -4.49 -0.02
N ILE A 90 -12.15 -3.45 0.73
CA ILE A 90 -11.63 -3.18 2.06
C ILE A 90 -12.85 -2.97 2.95
N THR A 91 -13.05 -3.83 3.94
CA THR A 91 -14.07 -3.65 4.95
C THR A 91 -13.45 -3.07 6.21
N VAL A 92 -14.16 -2.16 6.87
CA VAL A 92 -13.77 -1.63 8.17
C VAL A 92 -14.99 -1.68 9.07
N GLU A 93 -14.80 -2.21 10.26
CA GLU A 93 -15.85 -2.33 11.27
C GLU A 93 -15.32 -1.90 12.64
N VAL A 94 -16.24 -1.50 13.52
CA VAL A 94 -15.89 -1.25 14.92
C VAL A 94 -15.66 -2.59 15.60
N ASN A 95 -14.47 -2.77 16.16
CA ASN A 95 -14.07 -4.05 16.72
C ASN A 95 -14.84 -4.35 18.01
N GLY A 96 -15.74 -5.34 17.94
CA GLY A 96 -16.51 -5.82 19.08
C GLY A 96 -17.75 -4.99 19.41
N ASP A 97 -18.16 -4.07 18.54
CA ASP A 97 -19.40 -3.30 18.70
C ASP A 97 -20.20 -3.30 17.40
N GLU A 98 -21.25 -4.11 17.37
CA GLU A 98 -22.10 -4.28 16.20
C GLU A 98 -23.13 -3.16 16.04
N ASN A 99 -23.22 -2.20 16.98
CA ASN A 99 -24.18 -1.11 16.90
C ASN A 99 -23.71 0.03 15.98
N PHE A 100 -22.46 0.00 15.53
CA PHE A 100 -21.87 1.04 14.70
C PHE A 100 -21.44 0.50 13.33
N ILE A 101 -21.40 1.40 12.36
CA ILE A 101 -20.84 1.16 11.03
C ILE A 101 -19.82 2.23 10.68
N VAL A 102 -18.80 1.85 9.92
CA VAL A 102 -17.85 2.78 9.33
C VAL A 102 -18.33 3.12 7.93
N VAL A 103 -18.66 4.39 7.67
CA VAL A 103 -19.28 4.83 6.40
C VAL A 103 -18.27 5.28 5.35
N LYS A 104 -16.99 5.37 5.72
CA LYS A 104 -15.93 5.77 4.77
C LYS A 104 -15.73 4.72 3.69
N ASP A 105 -15.79 5.16 2.43
CA ASP A 105 -15.55 4.30 1.27
C ASP A 105 -14.06 4.17 0.95
N PHE A 106 -13.45 3.05 1.35
CA PHE A 106 -12.03 2.78 1.11
C PHE A 106 -11.70 2.37 -0.33
N MET A 107 -12.71 2.16 -1.17
CA MET A 107 -12.58 1.92 -2.61
C MET A 107 -12.68 3.21 -3.43
N ASN A 108 -12.90 4.35 -2.78
CA ASN A 108 -12.82 5.67 -3.38
C ASN A 108 -11.43 6.29 -3.13
N ASP A 109 -10.77 6.77 -4.18
CA ASP A 109 -9.46 7.42 -4.07
C ASP A 109 -9.47 8.67 -3.18
N ASN A 110 -10.60 9.39 -3.12
CA ASN A 110 -10.73 10.59 -2.28
C ASN A 110 -10.65 10.28 -0.78
N SER A 111 -10.82 9.03 -0.38
CA SER A 111 -10.64 8.58 1.00
C SER A 111 -9.16 8.43 1.38
N TRP A 112 -8.24 8.62 0.43
CA TRP A 112 -6.81 8.42 0.60
C TRP A 112 -6.01 9.70 0.32
N ILE A 113 -5.05 9.98 1.18
CA ILE A 113 -4.06 11.04 1.01
C ILE A 113 -2.77 10.36 0.55
N ALA A 114 -2.35 10.64 -0.69
CA ALA A 114 -1.10 10.14 -1.23
C ALA A 114 0.06 11.07 -0.87
N SER A 115 1.18 10.50 -0.42
CA SER A 115 2.45 11.21 -0.26
C SER A 115 3.57 10.45 -0.95
N LYS A 116 4.52 11.19 -1.51
CA LYS A 116 5.62 10.66 -2.32
C LYS A 116 6.95 11.21 -1.82
N THR A 117 7.93 10.32 -1.67
CA THR A 117 9.30 10.69 -1.30
C THR A 117 10.26 10.01 -2.25
N SER A 118 11.15 10.78 -2.88
CA SER A 118 12.17 10.26 -3.79
C SER A 118 13.57 10.66 -3.31
N ASN A 119 14.54 9.76 -3.48
CA ASN A 119 15.95 10.04 -3.22
C ASN A 119 16.84 9.20 -4.15
N SER A 120 18.16 9.35 -4.04
CA SER A 120 19.14 8.62 -4.87
C SER A 120 19.06 7.09 -4.75
N LYS A 121 18.42 6.57 -3.70
CA LYS A 121 18.26 5.13 -3.44
C LYS A 121 16.90 4.58 -3.91
N GLY A 122 15.96 5.44 -4.29
CA GLY A 122 14.65 4.98 -4.75
C GLY A 122 13.49 5.94 -4.52
N PHE A 123 12.28 5.38 -4.59
CA PHE A 123 11.02 6.11 -4.52
C PHE A 123 10.07 5.42 -3.55
N ALA A 124 9.35 6.17 -2.73
CA ALA A 124 8.39 5.67 -1.77
C ALA A 124 7.04 6.38 -1.94
N VAL A 125 5.96 5.61 -1.94
CA VAL A 125 4.58 6.12 -1.89
C VAL A 125 3.87 5.59 -0.67
N GLU A 126 3.18 6.49 0.01
CA GLU A 126 2.24 6.14 1.08
C GLU A 126 0.86 6.66 0.72
N CYS A 127 -0.12 5.76 0.78
CA CYS A 127 -1.55 6.09 0.71
C CYS A 127 -2.13 5.98 2.12
N ARG A 128 -2.58 7.09 2.68
CA ARG A 128 -3.09 7.17 4.05
C ARG A 128 -4.57 7.48 4.08
N ALA A 129 -5.35 6.64 4.74
CA ALA A 129 -6.72 6.98 5.12
C ALA A 129 -6.76 7.31 6.61
N ILE A 130 -7.54 8.32 6.96
CA ILE A 130 -7.75 8.74 8.36
C ILE A 130 -9.21 8.48 8.70
N ILE A 131 -9.45 7.70 9.75
CA ILE A 131 -10.78 7.46 10.31
C ILE A 131 -10.95 8.31 11.56
N THR A 132 -12.08 8.98 11.68
CA THR A 132 -12.49 9.79 12.84
C THR A 132 -13.86 9.31 13.34
N ASP A 133 -14.32 9.78 14.49
CA ASP A 133 -15.67 9.46 14.97
C ASP A 133 -16.77 9.92 13.99
N ALA A 134 -16.52 10.94 13.16
CA ALA A 134 -17.47 11.37 12.13
C ALA A 134 -17.67 10.33 11.01
N ASP A 135 -16.74 9.39 10.86
CA ASP A 135 -16.85 8.27 9.91
C ASP A 135 -17.55 7.05 10.53
N ILE A 136 -17.89 7.10 11.82
CA ILE A 136 -18.49 6.01 12.58
C ILE A 136 -19.88 6.45 13.03
N VAL A 137 -20.91 5.83 12.48
CA VAL A 137 -22.30 6.19 12.79
C VAL A 137 -23.04 5.00 13.39
N PRO A 138 -24.03 5.24 14.27
CA PRO A 138 -24.92 4.18 14.72
C PRO A 138 -25.61 3.52 13.53
N LYS A 139 -25.82 2.21 13.60
CA LYS A 139 -26.74 1.52 12.70
C LYS A 139 -28.14 2.10 12.95
N SER A 140 -28.78 2.56 11.88
CA SER A 140 -30.21 2.85 11.91
C SER A 140 -30.98 1.53 11.93
N ASP A 141 -31.95 1.43 12.84
CA ASP A 141 -32.94 0.34 12.88
C ASP A 141 -33.80 0.26 11.61
#